data_AF-A0AAP8D4D9-F1
#
_entry.id   AF-A0AAP8D4D9-F1
#
_cell.length_a   1.000
_cell.length_b   1.000
_cell.length_c   1.000
_cell.angle_alpha   90.00
_cell.angle_beta   90.00
_cell.angle_gamma   90.00
#
_symmetry.space_group_name_H-M   'P 1'
#
loop_
_entity.id
_entity.type
_entity.pdbx_description
1 polymer ?
#
loop_
_entity_poly.entity_id
_entity_poly.type
_entity_poly.pdbx_seq_one_letter_code
_entity_poly.pdbx_strand_id
1 'polypeptide(L)'
;MSNRRQFLKSIPIVAAAGAVGMAGLARAANPMVTETDPQAAALGYKADTTKVDQAKYPKHTPDQHCGNCALYQGGTAAQGGCPLFAGKDVANKGWCSAWAKKA
;
A
#
# COMPACT_ATOMS: atom_id res chain seq x y z
N MET A 1 46.83 -6.95 -40.23
CA MET A 1 47.05 -7.91 -39.12
C MET A 1 47.08 -7.11 -37.83
N SER A 2 45.94 -6.99 -37.15
CA SER A 2 45.63 -7.76 -35.94
C SER A 2 46.64 -7.52 -34.80
N ASN A 3 46.37 -6.50 -33.98
CA ASN A 3 46.41 -6.72 -32.53
C ASN A 3 45.55 -5.68 -31.78
N ARG A 4 44.24 -5.95 -31.73
CA ARG A 4 43.23 -5.21 -30.96
C ARG A 4 43.13 -5.69 -29.50
N ARG A 5 44.23 -6.15 -28.89
CA ARG A 5 44.20 -6.76 -27.56
C ARG A 5 45.47 -6.38 -26.82
N GLN A 6 45.39 -5.46 -25.85
CA GLN A 6 46.08 -5.56 -24.56
C GLN A 6 45.99 -4.33 -23.63
N PHE A 7 45.36 -3.22 -24.03
CA PHE A 7 45.31 -2.00 -23.21
C PHE A 7 43.98 -1.74 -22.46
N LEU A 8 43.24 -2.79 -22.09
CA LEU A 8 42.14 -2.70 -21.11
C LEU A 8 42.44 -3.61 -19.93
N LYS A 9 43.62 -3.44 -19.35
CA LYS A 9 43.92 -3.85 -17.98
C LYS A 9 43.27 -2.85 -17.02
N SER A 10 42.71 -3.39 -15.94
CA SER A 10 42.35 -2.73 -14.68
C SER A 10 41.15 -1.78 -14.67
N ILE A 11 39.94 -2.33 -14.55
CA ILE A 11 38.86 -1.70 -13.77
C ILE A 11 38.66 -2.59 -12.53
N PRO A 12 39.07 -2.17 -11.32
CA PRO A 12 38.75 -2.90 -10.11
C PRO A 12 37.24 -2.79 -9.82
N ILE A 13 36.60 -3.95 -9.76
CA ILE A 13 35.25 -4.16 -9.23
C ILE A 13 35.29 -3.77 -7.74
N VAL A 14 34.81 -2.57 -7.40
CA VAL A 14 34.47 -2.25 -6.01
C VAL A 14 33.09 -2.85 -5.77
N ALA A 15 33.09 -4.01 -5.10
CA ALA A 15 31.90 -4.62 -4.54
C ALA A 15 31.29 -3.67 -3.49
N ALA A 16 30.22 -2.98 -3.85
CA ALA A 16 29.37 -2.30 -2.89
C ALA A 16 28.58 -3.35 -2.09
N ALA A 17 29.21 -3.90 -1.05
CA ALA A 17 28.51 -4.64 0.00
C ALA A 17 27.74 -3.66 0.88
N GLY A 18 26.71 -3.03 0.31
CA GLY A 18 25.70 -2.26 1.02
C GLY A 18 24.52 -3.16 1.36
N ALA A 19 24.74 -4.20 2.17
CA ALA A 19 23.63 -4.92 2.80
C ALA A 19 23.12 -4.07 3.97
N VAL A 20 22.49 -2.93 3.65
CA VAL A 20 21.71 -2.16 4.61
C VAL A 20 20.51 -3.01 4.98
N GLY A 21 20.38 -3.27 6.28
CA GLY A 21 19.57 -4.34 6.83
C GLY A 21 18.13 -4.33 6.35
N MET A 22 17.63 -5.53 6.04
CA MET A 22 16.21 -5.85 6.19
C MET A 22 15.88 -5.91 7.68
N ALA A 23 16.04 -4.78 8.39
CA ALA A 23 15.28 -4.57 9.60
C ALA A 23 13.84 -4.43 9.12
N GLY A 24 13.00 -5.41 9.43
CA GLY A 24 11.56 -5.24 9.41
C GLY A 24 11.26 -4.04 10.29
N LEU A 25 11.15 -2.87 9.68
CA LEU A 25 10.74 -1.64 10.35
C LEU A 25 9.35 -1.95 10.87
N ALA A 26 9.25 -2.26 12.16
CA ALA A 26 8.03 -2.10 12.92
C ALA A 26 7.70 -0.61 12.84
N ARG A 27 7.06 -0.21 11.73
CA ARG A 27 6.49 1.12 11.56
C ARG A 27 5.50 1.24 12.70
N ALA A 28 5.68 2.25 13.55
CA ALA A 28 4.64 2.61 14.50
C ALA A 28 3.32 2.70 13.73
N ALA A 29 2.34 1.91 14.15
CA ALA A 29 1.02 1.89 13.53
C ALA A 29 0.49 3.33 13.49
N ASN A 30 0.10 3.82 12.30
CA ASN A 30 -0.56 5.12 12.24
C ASN A 30 -1.90 5.04 12.98
N PRO A 31 -2.43 6.17 13.48
CA PRO A 31 -3.80 6.19 13.96
C PRO A 31 -4.76 5.70 12.87
N MET A 32 -5.78 4.95 13.27
CA MET A 32 -6.80 4.48 12.35
C MET A 32 -7.69 5.64 11.88
N VAL A 33 -8.14 5.56 10.63
CA VAL A 33 -9.24 6.39 10.13
C VAL A 33 -10.49 6.12 10.96
N THR A 34 -11.13 7.20 11.43
CA THR A 34 -12.44 7.09 12.07
C THR A 34 -13.53 7.34 11.03
N GLU A 35 -14.64 6.63 11.10
CA GLU A 35 -15.76 6.82 10.15
C GLU A 35 -16.39 8.22 10.26
N THR A 36 -16.14 8.92 11.37
CA THR A 36 -16.57 10.29 11.63
C THR A 36 -15.61 11.35 11.08
N ASP A 37 -14.41 10.97 10.62
CA ASP A 37 -13.50 11.91 9.96
C ASP A 37 -14.19 12.49 8.71
N PRO A 38 -14.12 13.81 8.43
CA PRO A 38 -14.84 14.41 7.32
C PRO A 38 -14.55 13.76 5.96
N GLN A 39 -13.29 13.38 5.72
CA GLN A 39 -12.88 12.70 4.50
C GLN A 39 -13.39 11.24 4.45
N ALA A 40 -13.45 10.56 5.60
CA ALA A 40 -14.02 9.22 5.70
C ALA A 40 -15.52 9.25 5.38
N ALA A 41 -16.25 10.21 5.94
CA ALA A 41 -17.66 10.41 5.65
C ALA A 41 -17.90 10.74 4.17
N ALA A 42 -17.08 11.61 3.56
CA ALA A 42 -17.19 11.96 2.15
C ALA A 42 -16.98 10.76 1.21
N LEU A 43 -16.06 9.86 1.57
CA LEU A 43 -15.77 8.64 0.79
C LEU A 43 -16.60 7.43 1.24
N GLY A 44 -17.49 7.57 2.22
CA GLY A 44 -18.26 6.45 2.77
C GLY A 44 -17.41 5.36 3.38
N TYR A 45 -16.28 5.71 3.99
CA TYR A 45 -15.39 4.72 4.59
C TYR A 45 -16.09 3.98 5.72
N LYS A 46 -16.01 2.65 5.66
CA LYS A 46 -16.34 1.73 6.74
C LYS A 46 -15.12 0.89 7.07
N ALA A 47 -14.85 0.69 8.36
CA ALA A 47 -13.77 -0.18 8.81
C ALA A 47 -14.06 -1.67 8.53
N ASP A 48 -15.31 -1.98 8.23
CA ASP A 48 -15.80 -3.31 7.87
C ASP A 48 -16.67 -3.19 6.61
N THR A 49 -16.23 -3.81 5.52
CA THR A 49 -16.91 -3.83 4.22
C THR A 49 -18.34 -4.36 4.31
N THR A 50 -18.62 -5.25 5.27
CA THR A 50 -19.98 -5.80 5.46
C THR A 50 -20.98 -4.80 6.04
N LYS A 51 -20.50 -3.64 6.52
CA LYS A 51 -21.30 -2.56 7.12
C LYS A 51 -21.50 -1.38 6.18
N VAL A 52 -21.12 -1.51 4.92
CA VAL A 52 -21.33 -0.49 3.89
C VAL A 52 -22.84 -0.34 3.64
N ASP A 53 -23.29 0.91 3.51
CA ASP A 53 -24.67 1.24 3.21
C ASP A 53 -24.95 0.92 1.73
N GLN A 54 -25.58 -0.23 1.47
CA GLN A 54 -25.89 -0.69 0.12
C GLN A 54 -26.84 0.25 -0.63
N ALA A 55 -27.69 1.01 0.08
CA ALA A 55 -28.58 1.97 -0.55
C ALA A 55 -27.80 3.16 -1.12
N LYS A 56 -26.74 3.59 -0.44
CA LYS A 56 -25.83 4.65 -0.92
C LYS A 56 -24.83 4.14 -1.95
N TYR A 57 -24.38 2.89 -1.83
CA TYR A 57 -23.35 2.31 -2.67
C TYR A 57 -23.84 1.02 -3.35
N PRO A 58 -24.79 1.10 -4.30
CA PRO A 58 -25.44 -0.09 -4.87
C PRO A 58 -24.49 -1.03 -5.66
N LYS A 59 -23.31 -0.53 -6.05
CA LYS A 59 -22.27 -1.31 -6.75
C LYS A 59 -21.26 -1.98 -5.80
N HIS A 60 -21.34 -1.70 -4.50
CA HIS A 60 -20.52 -2.37 -3.50
C HIS A 60 -20.89 -3.85 -3.42
N THR A 61 -19.87 -4.68 -3.20
CA THR A 61 -20.03 -6.10 -2.85
C THR A 61 -19.11 -6.40 -1.67
N PRO A 62 -19.46 -7.35 -0.78
CA PRO A 62 -18.61 -7.71 0.37
C PRO A 62 -17.19 -8.15 -0.02
N ASP A 63 -16.99 -8.61 -1.25
CA ASP A 63 -15.67 -8.94 -1.79
C ASP A 63 -14.77 -7.71 -1.99
N GLN A 64 -15.31 -6.49 -2.05
CA GLN A 64 -14.51 -5.28 -2.20
C GLN A 64 -14.00 -4.83 -0.83
N HIS A 65 -12.70 -4.86 -0.60
CA HIS A 65 -12.12 -4.37 0.65
C HIS A 65 -10.72 -3.76 0.44
N CYS A 66 -10.19 -3.05 1.43
CA CYS A 66 -8.90 -2.39 1.32
C CYS A 66 -7.78 -3.38 0.96
N GLY A 67 -7.76 -4.59 1.56
CA GLY A 67 -6.75 -5.62 1.27
C GLY A 67 -6.63 -6.00 -0.21
N ASN A 68 -7.72 -5.94 -0.98
CA ASN A 68 -7.73 -6.18 -2.43
C ASN A 68 -7.89 -4.91 -3.28
N CYS A 69 -7.75 -3.74 -2.65
CA CYS A 69 -7.72 -2.45 -3.32
C CYS A 69 -6.30 -2.13 -3.83
N ALA A 70 -6.20 -1.56 -5.03
CA ALA A 70 -4.95 -1.10 -5.63
C ALA A 70 -4.25 0.00 -4.81
N LEU A 71 -5.01 0.75 -4.00
CA LEU A 71 -4.51 1.88 -3.21
C LEU A 71 -3.97 1.47 -1.82
N TYR A 72 -4.18 0.22 -1.39
CA TYR A 72 -3.80 -0.21 -0.05
C TYR A 72 -2.31 -0.54 0.05
N GLN A 73 -1.66 0.06 1.04
CA GLN A 73 -0.22 0.01 1.23
C GLN A 73 0.21 -0.96 2.35
N GLY A 74 -0.75 -1.66 2.98
CA GLY A 74 -0.49 -2.59 4.08
C GLY A 74 -0.22 -4.04 3.69
N GLY A 75 -0.24 -4.38 2.40
CA GLY A 75 -0.02 -5.76 1.94
C GLY A 75 -1.05 -6.74 2.52
N THR A 76 -0.60 -7.71 3.31
CA THR A 76 -1.45 -8.69 4.01
C THR A 76 -1.72 -8.31 5.48
N ALA A 77 -1.18 -7.21 5.98
CA ALA A 77 -1.40 -6.76 7.35
C ALA A 77 -2.88 -6.40 7.58
N ALA A 78 -3.30 -6.46 8.86
CA ALA A 78 -4.66 -6.13 9.27
C ALA A 78 -5.04 -4.65 9.10
N GLN A 79 -4.03 -3.78 9.04
CA GLN A 79 -4.18 -2.35 8.74
C GLN A 79 -3.01 -1.85 7.89
N GLY A 80 -3.19 -0.72 7.23
CA GLY A 80 -2.13 -0.05 6.51
C GLY A 80 -2.58 1.22 5.83
N GLY A 81 -1.60 1.92 5.25
CA GLY A 81 -1.83 3.22 4.62
C GLY A 81 -2.75 3.13 3.40
N CYS A 82 -3.46 4.22 3.17
CA CYS A 82 -4.16 4.52 1.93
C CYS A 82 -3.85 5.98 1.58
N PRO A 83 -3.42 6.31 0.35
CA PRO A 83 -3.05 7.67 -0.03
C PRO A 83 -4.21 8.68 0.11
N LEU A 84 -5.46 8.20 0.10
CA LEU A 84 -6.63 9.03 0.34
C LEU A 84 -6.82 9.41 1.81
N PHE A 85 -6.10 8.78 2.74
CA PHE A 85 -6.18 9.03 4.18
C PHE A 85 -4.78 9.32 4.74
N ALA A 86 -4.16 10.40 4.27
CA ALA A 86 -2.79 10.76 4.64
C ALA A 86 -2.57 10.79 6.16
N GLY A 87 -1.49 10.12 6.60
CA GLY A 87 -1.12 10.05 8.02
C GLY A 87 -1.98 9.10 8.87
N LYS A 88 -2.92 8.37 8.27
CA LYS A 88 -3.77 7.39 8.95
C LYS A 88 -3.75 6.04 8.24
N ASP A 89 -4.08 4.99 8.99
CA ASP A 89 -4.26 3.65 8.45
C ASP A 89 -5.74 3.32 8.26
N VAL A 90 -6.04 2.52 7.24
CA VAL A 90 -7.36 1.90 7.02
C VAL A 90 -7.30 0.43 7.41
N ALA A 91 -8.44 -0.14 7.81
CA ALA A 91 -8.54 -1.56 8.08
C ALA A 91 -8.46 -2.35 6.76
N ASN A 92 -7.75 -3.48 6.74
CA ASN A 92 -7.69 -4.36 5.56
C ASN A 92 -9.09 -4.80 5.09
N LYS A 93 -9.98 -5.05 6.05
CA LYS A 93 -11.39 -5.42 5.82
C LYS A 93 -12.30 -4.21 5.57
N GLY A 94 -11.77 -2.99 5.62
CA GLY A 94 -12.54 -1.77 5.37
C GLY A 94 -12.83 -1.56 3.88
N TRP A 95 -13.64 -0.56 3.58
CA TRP A 95 -14.00 -0.17 2.22
C TRP A 95 -14.31 1.32 2.16
N CYS A 96 -14.12 1.96 1.01
CA CYS A 96 -14.64 3.29 0.70
C CYS A 96 -15.01 3.36 -0.79
N SER A 97 -15.76 4.38 -1.19
CA SER A 97 -16.28 4.55 -2.56
C SER A 97 -15.21 4.65 -3.64
N ALA A 98 -13.96 4.96 -3.26
CA ALA A 98 -12.80 5.00 -4.15
C ALA A 98 -12.09 3.64 -4.30
N TRP A 99 -12.70 2.54 -3.84
CA TRP A 99 -12.15 1.21 -4.02
C TRP A 99 -11.87 0.94 -5.52
N ALA A 100 -10.66 0.48 -5.79
CA ALA A 100 -10.22 0.10 -7.13
C ALA A 100 -9.60 -1.30 -7.07
N LYS A 101 -10.08 -2.21 -7.92
CA LYS A 101 -9.60 -3.58 -7.95
C LYS A 101 -8.08 -3.62 -8.18
N LYS A 102 -7.35 -4.38 -7.35
CA LYS A 102 -5.94 -4.68 -7.59
C LYS A 102 -5.81 -5.53 -8.87
N ALA A 103 -4.86 -5.16 -9.73
CA ALA A 103 -4.56 -5.90 -10.96
C ALA A 103 -3.94 -7.27 -10.67
#